data_AF-A0A0A6PC12-F1
#
_entry.id   AF-A0A0A6PC12-F1
#
_cell.length_a   1.000
_cell.length_b   1.000
_cell.length_c   1.000
_cell.angle_alpha   90.00
_cell.angle_beta   90.00
_cell.angle_gamma   90.00
#
_symmetry.space_group_name_H-M   'P 1'
#
loop_
_entity.id
_entity.type
_entity.pdbx_description
1 polymer ?
#
loop_
_entity_poly.entity_id
_entity_poly.type
_entity_poly.pdbx_seq_one_letter_code
_entity_poly.pdbx_strand_id
1 'polypeptide(L)'
;MEVNETIKFIRLFKGWSQEKMAEKLQMALNGYAKIEQGKVDINLSRLKQISEIFGVELAQLVGLNEKNVFNFIENFHSLIHQQSNNNTTNQTTYKHELEKAYLIIEQKEKEIAYLKEINELMKKQA
;
A
#
# COMPACT_ATOMS: atom_id res chain seq x y z
N MET A 1 -13.91 8.71 -8.14
CA MET A 1 -14.86 9.83 -8.28
C MET A 1 -14.38 10.88 -7.31
N GLU A 2 -14.11 12.07 -7.81
CA GLU A 2 -13.71 13.20 -6.96
C GLU A 2 -14.91 13.69 -6.12
N VAL A 3 -14.65 14.50 -5.10
CA VAL A 3 -15.68 14.95 -4.15
C VAL A 3 -16.74 15.79 -4.85
N ASN A 4 -16.35 16.68 -5.76
CA ASN A 4 -17.26 17.50 -6.58
C ASN A 4 -18.18 16.65 -7.47
N GLU A 5 -17.64 15.59 -8.08
CA GLU A 5 -18.42 14.65 -8.89
C GLU A 5 -19.43 13.89 -8.03
N THR A 6 -19.02 13.50 -6.82
CA THR A 6 -19.88 12.83 -5.83
C THR A 6 -21.03 13.73 -5.39
N ILE A 7 -20.75 15.00 -5.09
CA ILE A 7 -21.75 16.01 -4.75
C ILE A 7 -22.77 16.16 -5.89
N LYS A 8 -22.30 16.29 -7.13
CA LYS A 8 -23.16 16.40 -8.32
C LYS A 8 -24.02 15.16 -8.51
N PHE A 9 -23.43 13.97 -8.36
CA PHE A 9 -24.13 12.69 -8.49
C PHE A 9 -25.28 12.57 -7.48
N ILE A 10 -25.02 12.83 -6.20
CA ILE A 10 -26.05 12.73 -5.15
C ILE A 10 -27.16 13.78 -5.37
N ARG A 11 -26.80 15.01 -5.76
CA ARG A 11 -27.79 16.05 -6.10
C ARG A 11 -28.73 15.59 -7.23
N LEU A 12 -28.16 15.06 -8.31
CA LEU A 12 -28.93 14.57 -9.46
C LEU A 12 -29.80 13.36 -9.09
N PHE A 13 -29.25 12.42 -8.30
CA PHE A 13 -29.99 11.27 -7.79
C PHE A 13 -31.22 11.68 -6.96
N LYS A 14 -31.12 12.76 -6.19
CA LYS A 14 -32.24 13.35 -5.44
C LYS A 14 -33.18 14.22 -6.29
N GLY A 15 -32.90 14.40 -7.57
CA GLY A 15 -33.69 15.24 -8.48
C GLY A 15 -33.65 16.73 -8.13
N TRP A 16 -32.57 17.22 -7.52
CA TRP A 16 -32.45 18.63 -7.14
C TRP A 16 -31.75 19.45 -8.21
N SER A 17 -32.23 20.67 -8.45
CA SER A 17 -31.51 21.64 -9.28
C SER A 17 -30.32 22.24 -8.52
N GLN A 18 -29.40 22.90 -9.21
CA GLN A 18 -28.29 23.59 -8.57
C GLN A 18 -28.77 24.75 -7.68
N GLU A 19 -29.85 25.42 -8.09
CA GLU A 19 -30.51 26.50 -7.34
C GLU A 19 -31.03 25.97 -6.00
N LYS A 20 -31.76 24.85 -6.03
CA LYS A 20 -32.31 24.22 -4.82
C LYS A 20 -31.20 23.82 -3.83
N MET A 21 -30.07 23.33 -4.34
CA MET A 21 -28.96 22.95 -3.46
C MET A 21 -28.22 24.18 -2.93
N ALA A 22 -28.02 25.21 -3.76
CA ALA A 22 -27.42 26.47 -3.35
C ALA A 22 -28.25 27.18 -2.26
N GLU A 23 -29.58 27.15 -2.37
CA GLU A 23 -30.52 27.66 -1.36
C GLU A 23 -30.37 26.90 -0.03
N LYS A 24 -30.38 25.56 -0.07
CA LYS A 24 -30.18 24.71 1.12
C LYS A 24 -28.84 24.97 1.81
N LEU A 25 -27.80 25.24 1.03
CA LEU A 25 -26.45 25.50 1.51
C LEU A 25 -26.22 26.98 1.88
N GLN A 26 -27.23 27.83 1.70
CA GLN A 26 -27.21 29.27 1.94
C GLN A 26 -26.04 29.95 1.21
N MET A 27 -25.91 29.69 -0.10
CA MET A 27 -24.87 30.30 -0.92
C MET A 27 -25.37 30.70 -2.30
N ALA A 28 -24.59 31.50 -3.02
CA ALA A 28 -24.91 31.89 -4.39
C ALA A 28 -24.84 30.68 -5.34
N LEU A 29 -25.79 30.59 -6.29
CA LEU A 29 -25.84 29.58 -7.35
C LEU A 29 -24.49 29.42 -8.06
N ASN A 30 -23.87 30.52 -8.46
CA ASN A 30 -22.57 30.53 -9.14
C ASN A 30 -21.45 29.93 -8.29
N GLY A 31 -21.51 30.10 -6.96
CA GLY A 31 -20.57 29.48 -6.03
C GLY A 31 -20.74 27.97 -5.98
N TYR A 32 -21.98 27.50 -5.87
CA TYR A 32 -22.30 26.07 -5.91
C TYR A 32 -21.98 25.41 -7.26
N ALA A 33 -22.20 26.10 -8.38
CA ALA A 33 -21.84 25.59 -9.70
C ALA A 33 -20.32 25.39 -9.85
N LYS A 34 -19.51 26.31 -9.30
CA LYS A 34 -18.04 26.16 -9.28
C LYS A 34 -17.58 24.99 -8.42
N ILE A 35 -18.30 24.70 -7.33
CA ILE A 35 -18.09 23.52 -6.49
C ILE A 35 -18.25 22.24 -7.34
N GLU A 36 -19.36 22.06 -8.03
CA GLU A 36 -19.59 20.84 -8.84
C GLU A 36 -18.60 20.72 -10.02
N GLN A 37 -18.10 21.84 -10.52
CA GLN A 37 -17.08 21.90 -11.57
C GLN A 37 -15.65 21.65 -11.06
N GLY A 38 -15.42 21.55 -9.74
CA GLY A 38 -14.08 21.40 -9.17
C GLY A 38 -13.20 22.66 -9.31
N LYS A 39 -13.80 23.83 -9.54
CA LYS A 39 -13.06 25.11 -9.73
C LYS A 39 -12.73 25.82 -8.42
N VAL A 40 -13.30 25.37 -7.32
CA VAL A 40 -13.12 25.97 -5.99
C VAL A 40 -12.98 24.83 -4.99
N ASP A 41 -11.97 24.93 -4.13
CA ASP A 41 -11.78 24.00 -3.03
C ASP A 41 -12.88 24.16 -1.98
N ILE A 42 -13.38 23.03 -1.49
CA ILE A 42 -14.40 22.97 -0.45
C ILE A 42 -13.72 22.63 0.87
N ASN A 43 -13.88 23.49 1.87
CA ASN A 43 -13.37 23.20 3.20
C ASN A 43 -14.21 22.11 3.91
N LEU A 44 -13.62 21.51 4.96
CA LEU A 44 -14.24 20.43 5.71
C LEU A 44 -15.60 20.80 6.32
N SER A 45 -15.74 22.03 6.85
CA SER A 45 -17.00 22.52 7.42
C SER A 45 -18.12 22.52 6.39
N ARG A 46 -17.81 22.96 5.16
CA ARG A 46 -18.76 22.99 4.05
C ARG A 46 -19.12 21.58 3.57
N LEU A 47 -18.15 20.66 3.51
CA LEU A 47 -18.43 19.25 3.22
C LEU A 47 -19.36 18.62 4.25
N LYS A 48 -19.17 18.92 5.54
CA LYS A 48 -20.05 18.45 6.62
C LYS A 48 -21.49 18.93 6.42
N GLN A 49 -21.68 20.22 6.13
CA GLN A 49 -23.01 20.77 5.83
C GLN A 49 -23.65 20.08 4.62
N ILE A 50 -22.87 19.84 3.56
CA ILE A 50 -23.37 19.13 2.38
C ILE A 50 -23.79 17.70 2.73
N SER A 51 -23.01 16.99 3.55
CA SER A 51 -23.36 15.63 4.00
C SER A 51 -24.64 15.62 4.83
N GLU A 52 -24.83 16.60 5.71
CA GLU A 52 -26.05 16.77 6.52
C GLU A 52 -27.27 17.05 5.63
N ILE A 53 -27.14 17.96 4.66
CA ILE A 53 -28.21 18.27 3.70
C ILE A 53 -28.58 17.04 2.86
N PHE A 54 -27.60 16.25 2.46
CA PHE A 54 -27.84 15.03 1.69
C PHE A 54 -28.33 13.85 2.54
N GLY A 55 -28.15 13.90 3.86
CA GLY A 55 -28.44 12.79 4.76
C GLY A 55 -27.53 11.58 4.52
N VAL A 56 -26.27 11.84 4.20
CA VAL A 56 -25.23 10.81 4.00
C VAL A 56 -24.10 11.04 4.99
N GLU A 57 -23.31 10.00 5.25
CA GLU A 57 -22.10 10.17 6.05
C GLU A 57 -21.03 10.95 5.27
N LEU A 58 -20.27 11.80 5.96
CA LEU A 58 -19.19 12.56 5.35
C LEU A 58 -18.16 11.65 4.66
N ALA A 59 -17.85 10.48 5.24
CA ALA A 59 -16.95 9.48 4.65
C ALA A 59 -17.42 9.04 3.26
N GLN A 60 -18.72 8.80 3.08
CA GLN A 60 -19.31 8.42 1.80
C GLN A 60 -19.23 9.57 0.78
N LEU A 61 -19.40 10.82 1.24
CA LEU A 61 -19.27 12.01 0.39
C LEU A 61 -17.85 12.21 -0.14
N VAL A 62 -16.83 11.94 0.68
CA VAL A 62 -15.41 12.06 0.28
C VAL A 62 -14.83 10.80 -0.36
N GLY A 63 -15.66 9.79 -0.63
CA GLY A 63 -15.23 8.54 -1.25
C GLY A 63 -14.40 7.63 -0.34
N LEU A 64 -14.43 7.83 0.99
CA LEU A 64 -13.92 6.87 1.96
C LEU A 64 -14.92 5.72 2.07
N ASN A 65 -14.82 4.75 1.16
CA ASN A 65 -15.49 3.46 1.30
C ASN A 65 -14.53 2.44 1.91
N GLU A 66 -15.05 1.37 2.50
CA GLU A 66 -14.25 0.30 3.11
C GLU A 66 -13.18 -0.22 2.15
N LYS A 67 -13.48 -0.33 0.85
CA LYS A 67 -12.51 -0.72 -0.20
C LYS A 67 -11.34 0.25 -0.34
N ASN A 68 -11.57 1.56 -0.26
CA ASN A 68 -10.54 2.58 -0.38
C ASN A 68 -9.71 2.70 0.90
N VAL A 69 -10.31 2.50 2.07
CA VAL A 69 -9.59 2.39 3.34
C VAL A 69 -8.74 1.13 3.35
N PHE A 70 -9.27 -0.01 2.90
CA PHE A 70 -8.51 -1.25 2.76
C PHE A 70 -7.35 -1.09 1.77
N ASN A 71 -7.58 -0.45 0.61
CA ASN A 71 -6.50 -0.15 -0.33
C ASN A 71 -5.42 0.75 0.28
N PHE A 72 -5.78 1.68 1.17
CA PHE A 72 -4.81 2.52 1.85
C PHE A 72 -3.98 1.69 2.86
N ILE A 73 -4.63 0.83 3.65
CA ILE A 73 -3.98 -0.07 4.60
C ILE A 73 -3.10 -1.12 3.88
N GLU A 74 -3.58 -1.72 2.80
CA GLU A 74 -2.83 -2.66 1.96
C GLU A 74 -1.61 -1.99 1.31
N ASN A 75 -1.73 -0.73 0.86
CA ASN A 75 -0.58 0.02 0.37
C ASN A 75 0.45 0.32 1.49
N PHE A 76 -0.01 0.62 2.70
CA PHE A 76 0.88 0.75 3.86
C PHE A 76 1.55 -0.59 4.22
N HIS A 77 0.81 -1.70 4.18
CA HIS A 77 1.31 -3.04 4.47
C HIS A 77 2.31 -3.51 3.39
N SER A 78 2.03 -3.22 2.12
CA SER A 78 2.92 -3.44 0.98
C SER A 78 4.21 -2.63 1.09
N LEU A 79 4.13 -1.37 1.51
CA LEU A 79 5.31 -0.52 1.74
C LEU A 79 6.17 -1.04 2.90
N ILE A 80 5.53 -1.50 3.99
CA ILE A 80 6.23 -2.15 5.12
C ILE A 80 6.82 -3.49 4.70
N HIS A 81 6.12 -4.29 3.88
CA HIS A 81 6.65 -5.54 3.35
C HIS A 81 7.79 -5.34 2.35
N GLN A 82 7.78 -4.27 1.54
CA GLN A 82 8.93 -3.93 0.69
C GLN A 82 10.18 -3.59 1.50
N GLN A 83 10.04 -2.90 2.64
CA GLN A 83 11.17 -2.66 3.55
C GLN A 83 11.60 -3.94 4.31
N SER A 84 10.65 -4.80 4.68
CA SER A 84 10.94 -6.04 5.43
C SER A 84 11.50 -7.19 4.57
N ASN A 85 11.12 -7.27 3.29
CA ASN A 85 11.55 -8.35 2.39
C ASN A 85 13.00 -8.21 1.94
N ASN A 86 13.57 -6.99 1.90
CA ASN A 86 14.98 -6.79 1.58
C ASN A 86 15.90 -7.31 2.70
N ASN A 87 15.50 -7.19 3.97
CA ASN A 87 16.33 -7.66 5.08
C ASN A 87 16.21 -9.17 5.33
N THR A 88 15.01 -9.73 5.18
CA THR A 88 14.77 -11.16 5.47
C THR A 88 15.35 -12.07 4.39
N THR A 89 15.21 -11.71 3.10
CA THR A 89 15.72 -12.50 1.97
C THR A 89 17.25 -12.55 1.98
N ASN A 90 17.91 -11.43 2.31
CA ASN A 90 19.37 -11.39 2.40
C ASN A 90 19.88 -12.28 3.53
N GLN A 91 19.19 -12.31 4.68
CA GLN A 91 19.59 -13.12 5.82
C GLN A 91 19.49 -14.63 5.55
N THR A 92 18.43 -15.11 4.90
CA THR A 92 18.32 -16.51 4.48
C THR A 92 19.34 -16.90 3.42
N THR A 93 19.63 -15.99 2.48
CA THR A 93 20.61 -16.24 1.41
C THR A 93 22.02 -16.39 1.98
N TYR A 94 22.45 -15.47 2.86
CA TYR A 94 23.75 -15.57 3.54
C TYR A 94 23.86 -16.82 4.41
N LYS A 95 22.77 -17.23 5.08
CA LYS A 95 22.75 -18.46 5.87
C LYS A 95 22.99 -19.70 5.00
N HIS A 96 22.34 -19.79 3.84
CA HIS A 96 22.53 -20.90 2.91
C HIS A 96 23.93 -20.91 2.27
N GLU A 97 24.49 -19.74 1.94
CA GLU A 97 25.86 -19.63 1.42
C GLU A 97 26.89 -20.08 2.45
N LEU A 98 26.70 -19.70 3.72
CA LEU A 98 27.55 -20.12 4.83
C LEU A 98 27.49 -21.64 5.05
N GLU A 99 26.29 -22.22 5.01
CA GLU A 99 26.10 -23.67 5.13
C GLU A 99 26.80 -24.45 3.99
N LYS A 100 26.69 -23.96 2.75
CA LYS A 100 27.43 -24.53 1.61
C LYS A 100 28.94 -24.46 1.80
N ALA A 101 29.45 -23.34 2.31
CA ALA A 101 30.88 -23.18 2.56
C ALA A 101 31.39 -24.20 3.60
N TYR A 102 30.64 -24.43 4.68
CA TYR A 102 31.00 -25.44 5.68
C TYR A 102 31.03 -26.86 5.12
N LEU A 103 30.06 -27.24 4.28
CA LEU A 103 30.04 -28.57 3.65
C LEU A 103 31.22 -28.78 2.70
N ILE A 104 31.61 -27.74 1.95
CA ILE A 104 32.79 -27.80 1.07
C ILE A 104 34.07 -27.98 1.89
N ILE A 105 34.20 -27.27 3.01
CA ILE A 105 35.35 -27.41 3.91
C ILE A 105 35.41 -28.83 4.47
N GLU A 106 34.29 -29.37 4.96
CA GLU A 106 34.23 -30.74 5.49
C GLU A 106 34.63 -31.78 4.42
N GLN A 107 34.14 -31.62 3.19
CA GLN A 107 34.51 -32.51 2.09
C GLN A 107 36.01 -32.40 1.76
N LYS A 108 36.55 -31.19 1.77
CA LYS A 108 37.99 -30.94 1.52
C LYS A 108 38.85 -31.53 2.63
N GLU A 109 38.43 -31.47 3.89
CA GLU A 109 39.13 -32.09 5.01
C GLU A 109 39.16 -33.62 4.89
N LYS A 110 38.04 -34.24 4.51
CA LYS A 110 37.97 -35.68 4.22
C LYS A 110 38.90 -36.09 3.07
N GLU A 111 38.90 -35.32 1.99
CA GLU A 111 39.79 -35.54 0.84
C GLU A 111 41.27 -35.42 1.24
N ILE A 112 41.63 -34.41 2.04
CA ILE A 112 42.99 -34.23 2.56
C ILE A 112 43.39 -35.40 3.46
N ALA A 113 42.49 -35.87 4.34
CA ALA A 113 42.74 -37.01 5.21
C ALA A 113 43.02 -38.29 4.38
N TYR A 114 42.19 -38.56 3.38
CA TYR A 114 42.36 -39.69 2.47
C TYR A 114 43.68 -39.63 1.68
N LEU A 115 44.02 -38.46 1.13
CA LEU A 115 45.29 -38.27 0.42
C LEU A 115 46.51 -38.44 1.33
N LYS A 116 46.42 -38.01 2.60
CA LYS A 116 47.48 -38.24 3.59
C LYS A 116 47.65 -39.73 3.89
N GLU A 117 46.56 -40.47 4.04
CA GLU A 117 46.60 -41.92 4.26
C GLU A 117 47.26 -42.66 3.10
N ILE A 118 46.88 -42.34 1.85
CA ILE A 118 47.51 -42.91 0.65
C ILE A 118 49.02 -42.64 0.63
N ASN A 119 49.42 -41.39 0.91
CA ASN A 119 50.84 -41.03 0.92
C ASN A 119 51.63 -41.80 1.99
N GLU A 120 51.06 -42.03 3.17
CA GLU A 120 51.69 -42.83 4.22
C GLU A 120 51.80 -44.32 3.81
N LEU A 121 50.77 -44.87 3.17
CA LEU A 121 50.82 -46.25 2.65
C LEU A 121 51.87 -46.40 1.54
N MET A 122 51.96 -45.44 0.62
CA MET A 122 52.97 -45.44 -0.43
C MET A 122 54.40 -45.32 0.11
N LYS A 123 54.63 -44.48 1.13
CA LYS A 123 55.95 -44.35 1.77
C LYS A 123 56.40 -45.62 2.50
N LYS A 124 55.46 -46.43 3.00
CA LYS A 124 55.78 -47.73 3.64
C LYS A 124 56.14 -48.83 2.64
N GLN A 125 55.84 -48.64 1.35
CA GLN A 125 56.15 -49.57 0.27
C GLN A 125 57.47 -49.26 -0.46
N ALA A 126 58.11 -48.13 -0.13
CA ALA A 126 59.44 -47.73 -0.64
C ALA A 126 60.52 -48.04 0.41
#